data_AF-A0A9E1E4K9-F1
#
_entry.id   AF-A0A9E1E4K9-F1
#
_cell.length_a   1.000
_cell.length_b   1.000
_cell.length_c   1.000
_cell.angle_alpha   90.00
_cell.angle_beta   90.00
_cell.angle_gamma   90.00
#
_symmetry.space_group_name_H-M   'P 1'
#
loop_
_entity.id
_entity.type
_entity.pdbx_description
1 polymer ?
#
loop_
_entity_poly.entity_id
_entity_poly.type
_entity_poly.pdbx_seq_one_letter_code
_entity_poly.pdbx_strand_id
1 'polypeptide(L)'
;METEVVRYLLRQEKGKRAVLARLVLYCAPFLKRLKISAMIWMPEVLSEELESLVNEMGVFCERLDRKRGEVLIFLYREEELSRYLMRAKQEAFLLNCGYRRGSLQEKIRQFAERISREKEKGTFPQEAGIFLGYPFEDVEGFAGNSGKECVLSGYWKVYGHRVEKEMLFALYDQMKVWAVNEFLAGKTAGEICRERTRQKVLDFD
;
A
#
# COMPACT_ATOMS: atom_id res chain seq x y z
N MET A 1 8.95 12.46 -11.26
CA MET A 1 8.74 13.78 -10.65
C MET A 1 9.94 14.06 -9.77
N GLU A 2 10.59 15.21 -9.95
CA GLU A 2 11.76 15.55 -9.14
C GLU A 2 11.38 15.70 -7.66
N THR A 3 12.25 15.24 -6.77
CA THR A 3 12.05 15.25 -5.31
C THR A 3 11.73 16.64 -4.78
N GLU A 4 12.22 17.69 -5.42
CA GLU A 4 11.99 19.08 -5.04
C GLU A 4 10.55 19.53 -5.33
N VAL A 5 10.02 19.18 -6.50
CA VAL A 5 8.62 19.47 -6.88
C VAL A 5 7.65 18.78 -5.91
N VAL A 6 7.92 17.52 -5.55
CA VAL A 6 7.14 16.79 -4.56
C VAL A 6 7.16 17.48 -3.21
N ARG A 7 8.36 17.87 -2.73
CA ARG A 7 8.50 18.59 -1.45
C ARG A 7 7.79 19.93 -1.47
N TYR A 8 7.86 20.65 -2.57
CA TYR A 8 7.18 21.93 -2.75
C TYR A 8 5.66 21.75 -2.67
N LEU A 9 5.10 20.83 -3.47
CA LEU A 9 3.67 20.50 -3.44
C LEU A 9 3.21 20.15 -2.01
N LEU A 10 3.91 19.24 -1.34
CA LEU A 10 3.54 18.81 0.01
C LEU A 10 3.62 19.92 1.08
N ARG A 11 4.44 20.96 0.87
CA ARG A 11 4.58 22.10 1.79
C ARG A 11 3.48 23.14 1.65
N GLN A 12 2.90 23.29 0.46
CA GLN A 12 1.83 24.26 0.22
C GLN A 12 0.49 23.79 0.79
N GLU A 13 0.31 22.48 0.88
CA GLU A 13 -0.95 21.88 1.29
C GLU A 13 -1.10 21.80 2.82
N LYS A 14 -2.32 22.04 3.31
CA LYS A 14 -2.68 21.97 4.74
C LYS A 14 -3.93 21.11 4.97
N GLY A 15 -4.10 20.64 6.20
CA GLY A 15 -5.23 19.83 6.63
C GLY A 15 -5.49 18.61 5.73
N LYS A 16 -6.76 18.33 5.42
CA LYS A 16 -7.17 17.20 4.56
C LYS A 16 -6.51 17.20 3.18
N ARG A 17 -6.24 18.37 2.60
CA ARG A 17 -5.62 18.46 1.28
C ARG A 17 -4.14 18.05 1.34
N ALA A 18 -3.46 18.28 2.46
CA ALA A 18 -2.10 17.79 2.69
C ALA A 18 -2.02 16.27 2.80
N VAL A 19 -3.04 15.65 3.42
CA VAL A 19 -3.18 14.19 3.45
C VAL A 19 -3.43 13.67 2.04
N LEU A 20 -4.42 14.22 1.33
CA LEU A 20 -4.77 13.79 -0.02
C LEU A 20 -3.59 13.89 -0.98
N ALA A 21 -2.81 14.97 -0.92
CA ALA A 21 -1.59 15.11 -1.73
C ALA A 21 -0.61 13.95 -1.53
N ARG A 22 -0.38 13.53 -0.27
CA ARG A 22 0.50 12.39 0.06
C ARG A 22 -0.08 11.08 -0.48
N LEU A 23 -1.37 10.85 -0.28
CA LEU A 23 -2.04 9.64 -0.79
C LEU A 23 -1.99 9.57 -2.32
N VAL A 24 -2.16 10.70 -3.01
CA VAL A 24 -2.06 10.78 -4.47
C VAL A 24 -0.64 10.51 -4.96
N LEU A 25 0.37 11.01 -4.27
CA LEU A 25 1.77 10.84 -4.68
C LEU A 25 2.30 9.42 -4.42
N TYR A 26 1.93 8.82 -3.30
CA TYR A 26 2.53 7.57 -2.83
C TYR A 26 1.59 6.37 -2.85
N CYS A 27 0.27 6.59 -2.80
CA CYS A 27 -0.75 5.55 -2.74
C CYS A 27 -1.71 5.60 -3.95
N ALA A 28 -1.31 6.23 -5.06
CA ALA A 28 -2.19 6.39 -6.23
C ALA A 28 -2.82 5.07 -6.71
N PRO A 29 -2.07 3.95 -6.84
CA PRO A 29 -2.67 2.68 -7.25
C PRO A 29 -3.75 2.17 -6.28
N PHE A 30 -3.62 2.45 -4.99
CA PHE A 30 -4.63 2.11 -3.99
C PHE A 30 -5.86 3.02 -4.08
N LEU A 31 -5.66 4.34 -4.23
CA LEU A 31 -6.76 5.29 -4.46
C LEU A 31 -7.55 4.93 -5.73
N LYS A 32 -6.84 4.49 -6.77
CA LYS A 32 -7.39 4.05 -8.06
C LYS A 32 -7.88 2.60 -8.07
N ARG A 33 -7.98 1.94 -6.91
CA ARG A 33 -8.49 0.56 -6.75
C ARG A 33 -7.73 -0.52 -7.54
N LEU A 34 -6.48 -0.25 -7.94
CA LEU A 34 -5.58 -1.27 -8.49
C LEU A 34 -4.86 -2.08 -7.41
N LYS A 35 -4.78 -1.54 -6.18
CA LYS A 35 -4.27 -2.25 -5.00
C LYS A 35 -5.33 -2.31 -3.92
N ILE A 36 -5.39 -3.45 -3.23
CA ILE A 36 -6.29 -3.68 -2.08
C ILE A 36 -5.85 -2.96 -0.80
N SER A 37 -4.56 -2.59 -0.73
CA SER A 37 -3.96 -1.93 0.43
C SER A 37 -2.72 -1.11 0.04
N ALA A 38 -2.28 -0.25 0.95
CA ALA A 38 -1.05 0.54 0.83
C ALA A 38 -0.44 0.83 2.20
N MET A 39 0.85 1.15 2.22
CA MET A 39 1.56 1.61 3.41
C MET A 39 2.25 2.94 3.13
N ILE A 40 2.12 3.89 4.05
CA ILE A 40 2.68 5.23 3.90
C ILE A 40 3.14 5.77 5.25
N TRP A 41 4.31 6.41 5.26
CA TRP A 41 4.72 7.25 6.38
C TRP A 41 3.99 8.60 6.31
N MET A 42 3.26 8.92 7.36
CA MET A 42 2.47 10.14 7.49
C MET A 42 2.98 10.96 8.68
N PRO A 43 3.17 12.29 8.55
CA PRO A 43 3.38 13.14 9.72
C PRO A 43 2.27 12.94 10.75
N GLU A 44 2.64 12.72 12.01
CA GLU A 44 1.68 12.41 13.09
C GLU A 44 0.65 13.53 13.28
N VAL A 45 1.06 14.78 13.01
CA VAL A 45 0.21 15.97 13.05
C VAL A 45 -0.95 15.95 12.03
N LEU A 46 -0.94 15.06 11.05
CA LEU A 46 -2.01 14.91 10.05
C LEU A 46 -2.95 13.72 10.33
N SER A 47 -2.83 13.09 11.50
CA SER A 47 -3.57 11.85 11.80
C SER A 47 -5.09 12.07 11.87
N GLU A 48 -5.54 13.19 12.43
CA GLU A 48 -6.97 13.52 12.52
C GLU A 48 -7.58 13.77 11.14
N GLU A 49 -6.90 14.55 10.29
CA GLU A 49 -7.36 14.77 8.93
C GLU A 49 -7.31 13.51 8.08
N LEU A 50 -6.36 12.63 8.33
CA LEU A 50 -6.28 11.32 7.68
C LEU A 50 -7.49 10.48 8.03
N GLU A 51 -7.80 10.29 9.31
CA GLU A 51 -8.96 9.51 9.76
C GLU A 51 -10.26 10.05 9.16
N SER A 52 -10.44 11.38 9.19
CA SER A 52 -11.61 12.01 8.59
C SER A 52 -11.68 11.78 7.07
N LEU A 53 -10.55 11.88 6.34
CA LEU A 53 -10.52 11.70 4.89
C LEU A 53 -10.75 10.23 4.47
N VAL A 54 -10.15 9.25 5.17
CA VAL A 54 -10.33 7.83 4.81
C VAL A 54 -11.74 7.34 5.09
N ASN A 55 -12.39 7.86 6.13
CA ASN A 55 -13.81 7.60 6.41
C ASN A 55 -14.70 8.08 5.26
N GLU A 56 -14.44 9.26 4.69
CA GLU A 56 -15.16 9.76 3.50
C GLU A 56 -14.95 8.89 2.25
N MET A 57 -13.81 8.19 2.16
CA MET A 57 -13.48 7.29 1.05
C MET A 57 -13.98 5.85 1.24
N GLY A 58 -14.53 5.50 2.42
CA GLY A 58 -14.85 4.12 2.78
C GLY A 58 -13.59 3.24 2.85
N VAL A 59 -12.51 3.78 3.40
CA VAL A 59 -11.22 3.12 3.57
C VAL A 59 -10.89 3.04 5.05
N PHE A 60 -10.32 1.91 5.47
CA PHE A 60 -9.82 1.74 6.83
C PHE A 60 -8.32 2.06 6.91
N CYS A 61 -7.88 2.51 8.07
CA CYS A 61 -6.47 2.74 8.33
C CYS A 61 -6.06 2.22 9.71
N GLU A 62 -4.86 1.65 9.79
CA GLU A 62 -4.26 1.15 11.04
C GLU A 62 -2.84 1.70 11.20
N ARG A 63 -2.46 2.01 12.43
CA ARG A 63 -1.12 2.53 12.76
C ARG A 63 -0.21 1.34 13.06
N LEU A 64 0.83 1.14 12.24
CA LEU A 64 1.72 -0.02 12.38
C LEU A 64 2.98 0.27 13.21
N ASP A 65 3.49 1.50 13.16
CA ASP A 65 4.76 1.88 13.80
C ASP A 65 4.90 3.41 13.86
N ARG A 66 5.86 3.93 14.66
CA ARG A 66 6.18 5.37 14.76
C ARG A 66 7.68 5.63 14.66
N LYS A 67 8.06 6.76 14.06
CA LYS A 67 9.45 7.26 14.07
C LYS A 67 9.46 8.79 13.92
N ARG A 68 10.24 9.50 14.74
CA ARG A 68 10.58 10.93 14.54
C ARG A 68 9.41 11.83 14.10
N GLY A 69 8.25 11.74 14.78
CA GLY A 69 7.06 12.55 14.45
C GLY A 69 6.27 12.09 13.21
N GLU A 70 6.58 10.92 12.67
CA GLU A 70 5.82 10.23 11.63
C GLU A 70 5.24 8.91 12.16
N VAL A 71 4.11 8.51 11.61
CA VAL A 71 3.43 7.23 11.86
C VAL A 71 3.37 6.45 10.54
N LEU A 72 3.68 5.16 10.60
CA LEU A 72 3.47 4.24 9.49
C LEU A 72 2.01 3.82 9.48
N ILE A 73 1.31 4.24 8.44
CA ILE A 73 -0.12 3.95 8.25
C ILE A 73 -0.26 2.82 7.25
N PHE A 74 -1.10 1.84 7.59
CA PHE A 74 -1.60 0.83 6.69
C PHE A 74 -3.02 1.16 6.28
N LEU A 75 -3.24 1.40 4.99
CA LEU A 75 -4.53 1.70 4.38
C LEU A 75 -5.04 0.44 3.70
N TYR A 76 -6.32 0.10 3.90
CA TYR A 76 -6.90 -1.08 3.28
C TYR A 76 -8.40 -0.97 3.09
N ARG A 77 -8.93 -1.80 2.19
CA ARG A 77 -10.37 -2.04 2.03
C ARG A 77 -10.69 -3.36 2.72
N GLU A 78 -11.50 -3.31 3.78
CA GLU A 78 -11.69 -4.42 4.72
C GLU A 78 -12.13 -5.72 4.03
N GLU A 79 -13.19 -5.67 3.21
CA GLU A 79 -13.72 -6.85 2.52
C GLU A 79 -12.73 -7.46 1.52
N GLU A 80 -12.05 -6.62 0.74
CA GLU A 80 -11.09 -7.05 -0.28
C GLU A 80 -9.86 -7.69 0.37
N LEU A 81 -9.31 -7.05 1.40
CA LEU A 81 -8.16 -7.56 2.13
C LEU A 81 -8.51 -8.84 2.89
N SER A 82 -9.66 -8.89 3.56
CA SER A 82 -10.13 -10.09 4.28
C SER A 82 -10.22 -11.28 3.33
N ARG A 83 -10.91 -11.11 2.19
CA ARG A 83 -11.05 -12.15 1.15
C ARG A 83 -9.70 -12.61 0.61
N TYR A 84 -8.79 -11.67 0.37
CA TYR A 84 -7.44 -11.97 -0.13
C TYR A 84 -6.61 -12.77 0.88
N LEU A 85 -6.57 -12.35 2.16
CA LEU A 85 -5.80 -13.03 3.20
C LEU A 85 -6.37 -14.38 3.64
N MET A 86 -7.62 -14.68 3.28
CA MET A 86 -8.29 -15.97 3.51
C MET A 86 -8.10 -16.97 2.36
N ARG A 87 -7.46 -16.57 1.26
CA ARG A 87 -7.07 -17.51 0.20
C ARG A 87 -6.07 -18.53 0.76
N ALA A 88 -6.19 -19.79 0.34
CA ALA A 88 -5.46 -20.91 0.93
C ALA A 88 -3.92 -20.71 0.91
N LYS A 89 -3.35 -20.20 -0.19
CA LYS A 89 -1.90 -19.95 -0.32
C LYS A 89 -1.44 -18.88 0.67
N GLN A 90 -2.16 -17.75 0.76
CA GLN A 90 -1.87 -16.63 1.66
C GLN A 90 -1.97 -17.05 3.12
N GLU A 91 -3.04 -17.77 3.49
CA GLU A 91 -3.22 -18.25 4.85
C GLU A 91 -2.14 -19.25 5.26
N ALA A 92 -1.81 -20.22 4.40
CA ALA A 92 -0.74 -21.19 4.65
C ALA A 92 0.62 -20.49 4.84
N PHE A 93 0.93 -19.50 3.99
CA PHE A 93 2.17 -18.74 4.11
C PHE A 93 2.24 -17.93 5.40
N LEU A 94 1.15 -17.27 5.80
CA LEU A 94 1.08 -16.54 7.08
C LEU A 94 1.22 -17.48 8.28
N LEU A 95 0.61 -18.67 8.24
CA LEU A 95 0.79 -19.68 9.29
C LEU A 95 2.25 -20.12 9.41
N ASN A 96 2.93 -20.37 8.29
CA ASN A 96 4.36 -20.68 8.26
C ASN A 96 5.23 -19.54 8.78
N CYS A 97 4.78 -18.30 8.63
CA CYS A 97 5.39 -17.12 9.20
C CYS A 97 5.12 -16.94 10.71
N GLY A 98 4.31 -17.80 11.33
CA GLY A 98 3.98 -17.78 12.75
C GLY A 98 2.71 -17.01 13.11
N TYR A 99 1.90 -16.59 12.13
CA TYR A 99 0.60 -15.97 12.40
C TYR A 99 -0.39 -17.02 12.88
N ARG A 100 -1.25 -16.65 13.83
CA ARG A 100 -2.39 -17.48 14.22
C ARG A 100 -3.55 -17.32 13.24
N ARG A 101 -4.34 -18.39 13.07
CA ARG A 101 -5.66 -18.28 12.43
C ARG A 101 -6.54 -17.34 13.28
N GLY A 102 -7.33 -16.52 12.61
CA GLY A 102 -8.14 -15.50 13.26
C GLY A 102 -8.70 -14.49 12.27
N SER A 103 -9.38 -13.50 12.85
CA SER A 103 -9.94 -12.34 12.15
C SER A 103 -8.88 -11.53 11.41
N LEU A 104 -9.33 -10.69 10.48
CA LEU A 104 -8.47 -9.74 9.79
C LEU A 104 -7.76 -8.81 10.79
N GLN A 105 -8.49 -8.31 11.78
CA GLN A 105 -7.98 -7.41 12.82
C GLN A 105 -6.88 -8.05 13.65
N GLU A 106 -7.01 -9.33 14.02
CA GLU A 106 -5.96 -10.08 14.72
C GLU A 106 -4.71 -10.28 13.88
N LYS A 107 -4.87 -10.51 12.56
CA LYS A 107 -3.74 -10.61 11.62
C LYS A 107 -3.04 -9.25 11.47
N ILE A 108 -3.78 -8.15 11.35
CA ILE A 108 -3.21 -6.80 11.25
C ILE A 108 -2.48 -6.41 12.55
N ARG A 109 -3.03 -6.75 13.72
CA ARG A 109 -2.36 -6.52 15.02
C ARG A 109 -1.02 -7.25 15.09
N GLN A 110 -1.00 -8.55 14.76
CA GLN A 110 0.24 -9.33 14.71
C GLN A 110 1.25 -8.73 13.70
N PHE A 111 0.75 -8.21 12.58
CA PHE A 111 1.60 -7.56 11.57
C PHE A 111 2.23 -6.26 12.10
N ALA A 112 1.48 -5.41 12.79
CA ALA A 112 1.99 -4.19 13.42
C ALA A 112 3.09 -4.50 14.47
N GLU A 113 2.84 -5.48 15.34
CA GLU A 113 3.81 -5.96 16.34
C GLU A 113 5.10 -6.45 15.66
N ARG A 114 4.95 -7.18 14.55
CA ARG A 114 6.09 -7.74 13.83
C ARG A 114 6.91 -6.69 13.10
N ILE A 115 6.29 -5.69 12.48
CA ILE A 115 7.00 -4.55 11.90
C ILE A 115 7.86 -3.85 12.95
N SER A 116 7.26 -3.54 14.11
CA SER A 116 7.95 -2.85 15.19
C SER A 116 9.17 -3.64 15.66
N ARG A 117 9.01 -4.95 15.88
CA ARG A 117 10.08 -5.86 16.32
C ARG A 117 11.20 -6.03 15.29
N GLU A 118 10.87 -6.10 13.99
CA GLU A 118 11.88 -6.29 12.95
C GLU A 118 12.65 -5.02 12.61
N LYS A 119 12.00 -3.86 12.71
CA LYS A 119 12.67 -2.57 12.58
C LYS A 119 13.81 -2.37 13.58
N GLU A 120 13.65 -2.85 14.82
CA GLU A 120 14.72 -2.83 15.83
C GLU A 120 15.97 -3.61 15.38
N LYS A 121 15.80 -4.59 14.50
CA LYS A 121 16.87 -5.40 13.90
C LYS A 121 17.37 -4.83 12.57
N GLY A 122 16.84 -3.69 12.12
CA GLY A 122 17.13 -3.12 10.81
C GLY A 122 16.54 -3.91 9.64
N THR A 123 15.58 -4.79 9.90
CA THR A 123 14.91 -5.61 8.88
C THR A 123 13.43 -5.25 8.74
N PHE A 124 12.74 -5.89 7.80
CA PHE A 124 11.32 -5.70 7.57
C PHE A 124 10.65 -7.06 7.27
N PRO A 125 9.40 -7.30 7.73
CA PRO A 125 8.79 -8.62 7.62
C PRO A 125 8.61 -9.03 6.16
N GLN A 126 9.12 -10.21 5.82
CA GLN A 126 9.05 -10.74 4.45
C GLN A 126 7.60 -10.91 3.96
N GLU A 127 6.67 -11.20 4.86
CA GLU A 127 5.25 -11.34 4.56
C GLU A 127 4.53 -10.00 4.33
N ALA A 128 5.19 -8.86 4.53
CA ALA A 128 4.57 -7.57 4.26
C ALA A 128 4.06 -7.46 2.81
N GLY A 129 4.71 -8.15 1.87
CA GLY A 129 4.22 -8.27 0.50
C GLY A 129 2.83 -8.89 0.40
N ILE A 130 2.49 -9.87 1.26
CA ILE A 130 1.12 -10.41 1.36
C ILE A 130 0.16 -9.30 1.79
N PHE A 131 0.45 -8.59 2.89
CA PHE A 131 -0.43 -7.52 3.38
C PHE A 131 -0.60 -6.37 2.38
N LEU A 132 0.40 -6.13 1.52
CA LEU A 132 0.39 -5.14 0.44
C LEU A 132 -0.26 -5.64 -0.86
N GLY A 133 -0.74 -6.89 -0.90
CA GLY A 133 -1.36 -7.50 -2.07
C GLY A 133 -0.39 -7.65 -3.24
N TYR A 134 0.88 -7.95 -2.97
CA TYR A 134 1.81 -8.33 -4.03
C TYR A 134 1.50 -9.75 -4.53
N PRO A 135 1.79 -10.03 -5.80
CA PRO A 135 1.65 -11.38 -6.36
C PRO A 135 2.36 -12.41 -5.48
N PHE A 136 1.70 -13.55 -5.23
CA PHE A 136 2.16 -14.53 -4.25
C PHE A 136 3.55 -15.08 -4.61
N GLU A 137 3.77 -15.35 -5.89
CA GLU A 137 5.04 -15.84 -6.45
C GLU A 137 6.21 -14.89 -6.17
N ASP A 138 5.95 -13.58 -6.16
CA ASP A 138 6.98 -12.58 -5.87
C ASP A 138 7.28 -12.50 -4.37
N VAL A 139 6.27 -12.71 -3.51
CA VAL A 139 6.48 -12.79 -2.05
C VAL A 139 7.24 -14.05 -1.68
N GLU A 140 6.82 -15.19 -2.22
CA GLU A 140 7.47 -16.48 -2.00
C GLU A 140 8.92 -16.45 -2.52
N GLY A 141 9.13 -15.93 -3.73
CA GLY A 141 10.47 -15.73 -4.28
C GLY A 141 11.32 -14.80 -3.43
N PHE A 142 10.77 -13.71 -2.90
CA PHE A 142 11.49 -12.82 -2.00
C PHE A 142 11.92 -13.52 -0.71
N ALA A 143 11.01 -14.26 -0.08
CA ALA A 143 11.28 -14.99 1.15
C ALA A 143 12.32 -16.11 0.92
N GLY A 144 12.16 -16.90 -0.15
CA GLY A 144 13.06 -18.02 -0.47
C GLY A 144 14.47 -17.58 -0.86
N ASN A 145 14.61 -16.47 -1.58
CA ASN A 145 15.91 -15.98 -2.06
C ASN A 145 16.54 -14.92 -1.14
N SER A 146 16.00 -14.70 0.06
CA SER A 146 16.46 -13.63 0.97
C SER A 146 16.55 -12.26 0.27
N GLY A 147 15.60 -11.98 -0.61
CA GLY A 147 15.55 -10.77 -1.41
C GLY A 147 16.58 -10.64 -2.53
N LYS A 148 17.33 -11.69 -2.89
CA LYS A 148 18.33 -11.70 -3.98
C LYS A 148 17.76 -12.30 -5.26
N GLU A 149 18.50 -12.22 -6.37
CA GLU A 149 18.20 -12.92 -7.63
C GLU A 149 16.83 -12.58 -8.27
N CYS A 150 16.30 -11.38 -8.02
CA CYS A 150 15.07 -10.93 -8.68
C CYS A 150 15.30 -10.65 -10.17
N VAL A 151 14.30 -10.94 -11.01
CA VAL A 151 14.35 -10.74 -12.47
C VAL A 151 14.04 -9.29 -12.88
N LEU A 152 13.37 -8.54 -11.99
CA LEU A 152 13.04 -7.13 -12.15
C LEU A 152 12.90 -6.49 -10.76
N SER A 153 13.28 -5.22 -10.63
CA SER A 153 13.04 -4.43 -9.43
C SER A 153 12.41 -3.09 -9.81
N GLY A 154 11.27 -2.79 -9.19
CA GLY A 154 10.54 -1.53 -9.39
C GLY A 154 9.72 -1.18 -8.16
N TYR A 155 8.40 -1.31 -8.25
CA TYR A 155 7.51 -1.15 -7.09
C TYR A 155 7.74 -2.22 -6.00
N TRP A 156 8.15 -3.42 -6.43
CA TRP A 156 8.68 -4.49 -5.59
C TRP A 156 9.74 -5.28 -6.38
N LYS A 157 10.33 -6.29 -5.75
CA LYS A 157 11.23 -7.25 -6.41
C LYS A 157 10.41 -8.39 -7.00
N VAL A 158 10.58 -8.62 -8.29
CA VAL A 158 9.82 -9.59 -9.08
C VAL A 158 10.63 -10.86 -9.28
N TYR A 159 9.97 -12.01 -9.17
CA TYR A 159 10.53 -13.35 -9.28
C TYR A 159 9.85 -14.18 -10.37
N GLY A 160 8.70 -13.76 -10.89
CA GLY A 160 8.01 -14.39 -12.02
C GLY A 160 7.29 -13.39 -12.93
N HIS A 161 6.86 -13.83 -14.13
CA HIS A 161 5.99 -13.06 -15.02
C HIS A 161 6.50 -11.63 -15.32
N ARG A 162 7.77 -11.50 -15.71
CA ARG A 162 8.46 -10.22 -15.84
C ARG A 162 7.71 -9.22 -16.72
N VAL A 163 7.27 -9.64 -17.91
CA VAL A 163 6.60 -8.75 -18.88
C VAL A 163 5.29 -8.23 -18.31
N GLU A 164 4.52 -9.09 -17.65
CA GLU A 164 3.27 -8.74 -17.00
C GLU A 164 3.49 -7.76 -15.84
N LYS A 165 4.56 -7.92 -15.05
CA LYS A 165 4.90 -6.97 -13.97
C LYS A 165 5.40 -5.64 -14.50
N GLU A 166 6.16 -5.61 -15.61
CA GLU A 166 6.55 -4.36 -16.28
C GLU A 166 5.31 -3.58 -16.75
N MET A 167 4.34 -4.26 -17.36
CA MET A 167 3.06 -3.63 -17.76
C MET A 167 2.27 -3.12 -16.56
N LEU A 168 2.22 -3.88 -15.46
CA LEU A 168 1.55 -3.47 -14.22
C LEU A 168 2.22 -2.24 -13.59
N PHE A 169 3.55 -2.16 -13.58
CA PHE A 169 4.28 -1.00 -13.08
C PHE A 169 4.01 0.23 -13.94
N ALA A 170 3.99 0.09 -15.26
CA ALA A 170 3.64 1.19 -16.17
C ALA A 170 2.20 1.68 -15.92
N LEU A 171 1.25 0.79 -15.65
CA LEU A 171 -0.11 1.15 -15.28
C LEU A 171 -0.15 1.91 -13.95
N TYR A 172 0.65 1.51 -12.96
CA TYR A 172 0.75 2.25 -11.68
C TYR A 172 1.30 3.65 -11.86
N ASP A 173 2.30 3.83 -12.72
CA ASP A 173 2.84 5.14 -13.06
C ASP A 173 1.77 6.01 -13.76
N GLN A 174 1.00 5.43 -14.67
CA GLN A 174 -0.13 6.13 -15.31
C GLN A 174 -1.20 6.56 -14.28
N MET A 175 -1.59 5.67 -13.37
CA MET A 175 -2.54 6.00 -12.30
C MET A 175 -2.04 7.13 -11.41
N LYS A 176 -0.74 7.16 -11.12
CA LYS A 176 -0.12 8.24 -10.36
C LYS A 176 -0.22 9.57 -11.08
N VAL A 177 0.11 9.62 -12.37
CA VAL A 177 -0.02 10.84 -13.19
C VAL A 177 -1.46 11.33 -13.20
N TRP A 178 -2.43 10.44 -13.40
CA TRP A 178 -3.85 10.80 -13.41
C TRP A 178 -4.32 11.34 -12.07
N ALA A 179 -4.01 10.64 -10.97
CA ALA A 179 -4.38 11.08 -9.63
C ALA A 179 -3.79 12.46 -9.29
N VAL A 180 -2.53 12.72 -9.68
CA VAL A 180 -1.88 14.02 -9.50
C VAL A 180 -2.59 15.10 -10.30
N ASN A 181 -2.87 14.86 -11.58
CA ASN A 181 -3.56 15.85 -12.43
C ASN A 181 -4.96 16.18 -11.88
N GLU A 182 -5.69 15.19 -11.40
CA GLU A 182 -7.01 15.40 -10.80
C GLU A 182 -6.94 16.18 -9.48
N PHE A 183 -5.96 15.88 -8.64
CA PHE A 183 -5.71 16.63 -7.41
C PHE A 183 -5.36 18.10 -7.69
N LEU A 184 -4.52 18.35 -8.70
CA LEU A 184 -4.15 19.71 -9.14
C LEU A 184 -5.35 20.45 -9.74
N ALA A 185 -6.27 19.73 -10.40
CA ALA A 185 -7.54 20.28 -10.87
C ALA A 185 -8.57 20.53 -9.76
N GLY A 186 -8.22 20.29 -8.49
CA GLY A 186 -9.07 20.56 -7.34
C GLY A 186 -10.09 19.48 -7.03
N LYS A 187 -9.99 18.29 -7.64
CA LYS A 187 -10.90 17.18 -7.32
C LYS A 187 -10.72 16.70 -5.88
N THR A 188 -11.84 16.30 -5.29
CA THR A 188 -11.92 15.70 -3.96
C THR A 188 -11.37 14.27 -3.95
N ALA A 189 -11.09 13.74 -2.75
CA ALA A 189 -10.61 12.36 -2.59
C ALA A 189 -11.61 11.33 -3.14
N GLY A 190 -12.91 11.54 -2.90
CA GLY A 190 -13.97 10.69 -3.43
C GLY A 190 -14.02 10.70 -4.96
N GLU A 191 -13.85 11.85 -5.61
CA GLU A 191 -13.80 11.95 -7.07
C GLU A 191 -12.56 11.28 -7.67
N ILE A 192 -11.40 11.40 -7.01
CA ILE A 192 -10.16 10.73 -7.44
C ILE A 192 -10.30 9.22 -7.32
N CYS A 193 -11.03 8.72 -6.31
CA CYS A 193 -11.26 7.29 -6.11
C CYS A 193 -12.29 6.67 -7.07
N ARG A 194 -13.12 7.49 -7.73
CA ARG A 194 -14.11 6.99 -8.69
C ARG A 194 -13.41 6.59 -9.99
N GLU A 195 -13.67 5.38 -10.45
CA GLU A 195 -13.20 4.89 -11.73
C GLU A 195 -13.77 5.74 -12.87
N ARG A 196 -12.90 6.33 -13.69
CA ARG A 196 -13.28 6.81 -15.03
C ARG A 196 -13.05 5.76 -16.11
N THR A 197 -12.54 4.58 -15.76
CA THR A 197 -12.19 3.57 -16.76
C THR A 197 -12.65 2.20 -16.26
N ARG A 198 -13.59 1.59 -16.98
CA ARG A 198 -13.88 0.15 -16.91
C ARG A 198 -12.61 -0.61 -17.26
N GLN A 199 -11.77 -0.93 -16.29
CA GLN A 199 -10.71 -1.91 -16.47
C GLN A 199 -10.78 -2.85 -15.29
N LYS A 200 -11.16 -4.11 -15.60
CA LYS A 200 -11.19 -5.20 -14.63
C LYS A 200 -9.84 -5.26 -13.94
N VAL A 201 -9.88 -5.36 -12.61
CA VAL A 201 -8.75 -5.80 -11.79
C VAL A 201 -8.11 -6.99 -12.51
N LEU A 202 -6.82 -6.88 -12.83
CA LEU A 202 -6.05 -8.03 -13.26
C LEU A 202 -5.92 -8.92 -12.02
N ASP A 203 -6.83 -9.89 -11.90
CA ASP A 203 -6.67 -10.99 -10.97
C ASP A 203 -5.43 -11.77 -11.42
N PHE A 204 -4.32 -11.54 -10.72
CA PHE A 204 -3.13 -12.38 -10.83
C PHE A 204 -3.33 -13.55 -9.85
N ASP A 205 -3.71 -14.71 -10.40
CA ASP A 205 -3.82 -16.00 -9.68
C ASP A 205 -2.46 -16.70 -9.49
#